data_AF-A0A7D9JQ46-F1
#
_entry.id   AF-A0A7D9JQ46-F1
#
_cell.length_a   1.000
_cell.length_b   1.000
_cell.length_c   1.000
_cell.angle_alpha   90.00
_cell.angle_beta   90.00
_cell.angle_gamma   90.00
#
_symmetry.space_group_name_H-M   'P 1'
#
loop_
_entity.id
_entity.type
_entity.pdbx_description
1 polymer ?
#
loop_
_entity_poly.entity_id
_entity_poly.type
_entity_poly.pdbx_seq_one_letter_code
_entity_poly.pdbx_strand_id
1 'polypeptide(L)' 'MANLNINSLLKSIDQLRIIMQNSSIDILAINETTIDHSVSDDEISIPGYYHIRKDRN' A
#
# COMPACT_ATOMS: atom_id res chain seq x y z
N MET A 1 10.57 9.71 4.82
CA MET A 1 9.10 9.67 4.62
C MET A 1 8.80 9.97 3.17
N ALA A 2 7.93 9.18 2.53
CA ALA A 2 7.50 9.38 1.14
C ALA A 2 5.96 9.38 1.05
N ASN A 3 5.42 9.99 -0.01
CA ASN A 3 3.99 9.98 -0.31
C ASN A 3 3.80 9.58 -1.79
N LEU A 4 2.90 8.64 -2.04
CA LEU A 4 2.56 8.14 -3.37
C LEU A 4 1.05 8.19 -3.60
N ASN A 5 0.63 8.83 -4.69
CA ASN A 5 -0.71 8.61 -5.24
C ASN A 5 -0.66 7.39 -6.16
N ILE A 6 -1.27 6.28 -5.75
CA ILE A 6 -1.14 5.00 -6.45
C ILE A 6 -2.23 4.75 -7.50
N ASN A 7 -3.34 5.50 -7.44
CA ASN A 7 -4.50 5.36 -8.32
C ASN A 7 -4.96 3.88 -8.47
N SER A 8 -5.52 3.34 -7.39
CA SER A 8 -5.92 1.93 -7.19
C SER A 8 -4.77 1.00 -6.76
N LEU A 9 -4.68 0.76 -5.45
CA LEU A 9 -3.64 -0.03 -4.80
C LEU A 9 -3.61 -1.47 -5.32
N LEU A 10 -4.77 -2.12 -5.43
CA LEU A 10 -4.86 -3.53 -5.87
C LEU A 10 -4.30 -3.76 -7.27
N LYS A 11 -4.35 -2.76 -8.15
CA LYS A 11 -3.78 -2.87 -9.51
C LYS A 11 -2.25 -2.87 -9.52
N SER A 12 -1.63 -2.32 -8.48
CA SER A 12 -0.20 -2.02 -8.47
C SER A 12 0.52 -2.59 -7.24
N ILE A 13 -0.15 -3.38 -6.40
CA ILE A 13 0.42 -3.89 -5.15
C ILE A 13 1.67 -4.73 -5.37
N ASP A 14 1.69 -5.57 -6.41
CA ASP A 14 2.86 -6.41 -6.70
C ASP A 14 4.08 -5.59 -7.13
N GLN A 15 3.85 -4.54 -7.94
CA GLN A 15 4.92 -3.60 -8.31
C GLN A 15 5.41 -2.83 -7.08
N LEU A 16 4.49 -2.41 -6.23
CA LEU A 16 4.82 -1.71 -4.98
C LEU A 16 5.67 -2.60 -4.07
N ARG A 17 5.33 -3.88 -3.91
CA ARG A 17 6.13 -4.85 -3.13
C ARG A 17 7.57 -4.94 -3.64
N ILE A 18 7.76 -5.03 -4.96
CA ILE A 18 9.10 -5.11 -5.59
C ILE A 18 9.91 -3.83 -5.32
N ILE A 19 9.29 -2.66 -5.47
CA ILE A 19 9.96 -1.37 -5.23
C ILE A 19 10.35 -1.26 -3.75
N MET A 20 9.45 -1.65 -2.85
CA MET A 20 9.66 -1.54 -1.41
C MET A 20 10.74 -2.48 -0.87
N GLN A 21 10.98 -3.63 -1.50
CA GLN A 21 12.04 -4.56 -1.09
C GLN A 21 13.45 -3.94 -1.09
N ASN A 22 13.71 -3.01 -2.01
CA ASN A 22 15.02 -2.34 -2.14
C ASN A 22 14.99 -0.88 -1.70
N SER A 23 13.89 -0.46 -1.08
CA SER A 23 13.69 0.92 -0.67
C SER A 23 14.14 1.14 0.76
N SER A 24 14.77 2.29 1.04
CA SER A 24 15.12 2.74 2.38
C SER A 24 14.02 3.60 3.03
N ILE A 25 12.78 3.48 2.56
CA ILE A 25 11.65 4.27 3.07
C ILE A 25 11.13 3.66 4.36
N ASP A 26 11.28 4.37 5.49
CA ASP A 26 10.72 3.90 6.76
C ASP A 26 9.19 4.04 6.83
N ILE A 27 8.65 5.10 6.22
CA ILE A 27 7.21 5.44 6.23
C ILE A 27 6.78 5.86 4.83
N LEU A 28 5.81 5.12 4.28
CA LEU A 28 5.16 5.39 3.01
C LEU A 28 3.68 5.74 3.24
N ALA A 29 3.29 6.96 2.89
CA ALA A 29 1.88 7.35 2.80
C ALA A 29 1.35 7.04 1.40
N ILE A 30 0.19 6.39 1.29
CA ILE A 30 -0.43 6.05 0.02
C ILE A 30 -1.81 6.70 -0.07
N ASN A 31 -2.07 7.38 -1.18
CA ASN A 31 -3.35 8.03 -1.48
C ASN A 31 -4.03 7.39 -2.70
N GLU A 32 -5.34 7.61 -2.84
CA GLU A 32 -6.19 7.05 -3.92
C GLU A 32 -6.11 5.52 -4.03
N THR A 33 -6.00 4.83 -2.89
CA THR A 33 -5.92 3.37 -2.80
C THR A 33 -7.12 2.67 -3.44
N THR A 34 -8.30 3.31 -3.44
CA THR A 34 -9.54 2.74 -4.02
C THR A 34 -9.86 1.36 -3.42
N ILE A 35 -9.65 1.21 -2.11
CA ILE A 35 -9.98 -0.01 -1.34
C ILE A 35 -11.10 0.28 -0.35
N ASP A 36 -11.83 -0.78 0.01
CA ASP A 36 -12.89 -0.78 1.02
C ASP A 36 -12.71 -1.99 1.97
N HIS A 37 -13.65 -2.16 2.89
CA HIS A 37 -13.63 -3.23 3.91
C HIS A 37 -13.76 -4.65 3.33
N SER A 38 -14.07 -4.82 2.04
CA SER A 38 -14.08 -6.14 1.39
C SER A 38 -12.68 -6.66 1.08
N VAL A 39 -11.67 -5.78 1.04
CA VAL A 39 -10.28 -6.14 0.75
C VAL A 39 -9.61 -6.68 2.00
N SER A 40 -9.05 -7.89 1.92
CA SER A 40 -8.29 -8.47 3.03
C SER A 40 -6.96 -7.74 3.25
N ASP A 41 -6.50 -7.70 4.50
CA ASP A 41 -5.19 -7.18 4.85
C ASP A 41 -4.04 -7.95 4.18
N ASP A 42 -4.23 -9.26 3.95
CA ASP A 42 -3.23 -10.09 3.27
C ASP A 42 -3.02 -9.64 1.81
N GLU A 43 -4.08 -9.17 1.14
CA GLU A 43 -4.03 -8.74 -0.26
C GLU A 43 -3.13 -7.51 -0.44
N ILE A 44 -3.11 -6.62 0.55
CA ILE A 44 -2.37 -5.35 0.51
C ILE A 44 -1.08 -5.37 1.33
N SER A 45 -0.76 -6.49 1.96
CA SER A 45 0.43 -6.65 2.81
C SER A 45 1.72 -6.39 2.02
N ILE A 46 2.68 -5.68 2.64
CA ILE A 46 4.03 -5.47 2.11
C ILE A 46 5.01 -6.11 3.10
N PRO A 47 5.88 -7.04 2.67
CA PRO A 47 6.83 -7.68 3.56
C PRO A 47 7.73 -6.69 4.29
N GLY A 48 7.83 -6.82 5.62
CA GLY A 48 8.65 -5.94 6.46
C GLY A 48 7.97 -4.63 6.88
N TYR A 49 6.74 -4.37 6.44
CA TYR A 49 5.98 -3.18 6.80
C TYR A 49 4.71 -3.54 7.57
N TYR A 50 4.35 -2.67 8.50
CA TYR A 50 3.02 -2.65 9.10
C TYR A 50 2.16 -1.64 8.36
N HIS A 51 0.94 -2.03 7.98
CA HIS A 51 0.00 -1.12 7.32
C HIS A 51 -1.06 -0.61 8.29
N ILE A 52 -1.39 0.67 8.12
CA ILE A 52 -2.54 1.31 8.75
C ILE A 52 -3.36 1.89 7.60
N ARG A 53 -4.63 1.51 7.51
CA ARG A 53 -5.51 1.93 6.42
C ARG A 53 -6.74 2.65 6.94
N LYS A 54 -7.23 3.58 6.12
CA LYS A 54 -8.55 4.18 6.25
C LYS A 54 -9.28 3.93 4.94
N ASP A 55 -10.21 3.00 4.98
CA ASP A 55 -10.93 2.54 3.81
C ASP A 55 -12.02 3.52 3.38
N ARG A 56 -12.52 3.33 2.15
CA ARG A 56 -13.78 3.94 1.74
C ARG A 56 -14.90 3.15 2.42
N ASN A 57 -15.74 3.88 3.18
CA ASN A 57 -16.97 3.44 3.86
C ASN A 57 -17.13 1.93 4.10
#